data_AF-A0A971KY79-F1
#
_entry.id   AF-A0A971KY79-F1
#
_cell.length_a   1.000
_cell.length_b   1.000
_cell.length_c   1.000
_cell.angle_alpha   90.00
_cell.angle_beta   90.00
_cell.angle_gamma   90.00
#
_symmetry.space_group_name_H-M   'P 1'
#
loop_
_entity.id
_entity.type
_entity.pdbx_description
1 polymer ?
#
loop_
_entity_poly.entity_id
_entity_poly.type
_entity_poly.pdbx_seq_one_letter_code
_entity_poly.pdbx_strand_id
1 'polypeptide(L)'
;MTVGNDANIDICGDYAVHEDTLENIRTNMVKDQAVNDLAEFFRLFGDATRLKILHALSISEMCVCDISEFLGMSQSAVSHQLKVLRQCRLVKYRREGRNVFYSLDDEHIQQIIYTGLEHMLEKQTGG
;
A
#
# COMPACT_ATOMS: atom_id res chain seq x y z
N MET A 1 25.08 -20.60 31.67
CA MET A 1 24.16 -20.75 30.53
C MET A 1 24.63 -19.75 29.49
N THR A 2 25.23 -20.24 28.41
CA THR A 2 25.84 -19.44 27.35
C THR A 2 24.75 -18.70 26.59
N VAL A 3 24.90 -17.38 26.50
CA VAL A 3 24.12 -16.53 25.59
C VAL A 3 24.43 -17.02 24.16
N GLY A 4 23.40 -17.41 23.42
CA GLY A 4 23.51 -17.78 22.02
C GLY A 4 24.02 -16.60 21.20
N ASN A 5 25.06 -16.85 20.42
CA ASN A 5 25.76 -15.88 19.60
C ASN A 5 25.01 -15.70 18.27
N ASP A 6 24.08 -14.75 18.19
CA ASP A 6 23.42 -14.29 16.95
C ASP A 6 24.39 -13.46 16.08
N ALA A 7 25.56 -14.03 15.79
CA ALA A 7 26.58 -13.37 14.99
C ALA A 7 26.22 -13.43 13.50
N ASN A 8 25.61 -12.35 13.03
CA ASN A 8 25.86 -11.74 11.72
C ASN A 8 25.59 -12.61 10.47
N ILE A 9 24.33 -12.98 10.26
CA ILE A 9 23.84 -13.74 9.10
C ILE A 9 23.85 -12.89 7.81
N ASP A 10 23.90 -11.56 7.93
CA ASP A 10 23.80 -10.62 6.81
C ASP A 10 25.16 -10.30 6.14
N ILE A 11 26.25 -10.96 6.55
CA ILE A 11 27.58 -10.74 6.00
C ILE A 11 28.09 -12.01 5.34
N CYS A 12 28.52 -11.89 4.08
CA CYS A 12 29.20 -12.97 3.38
C CYS A 12 30.50 -13.34 4.11
N GLY A 13 30.70 -14.64 4.37
CA GLY A 13 31.93 -15.15 4.98
C GLY A 13 33.18 -14.92 4.12
N ASP A 14 33.01 -14.88 2.79
CA ASP A 14 34.03 -14.51 1.81
C ASP A 14 33.45 -13.47 0.83
N TYR A 15 34.25 -12.47 0.43
CA TYR A 15 33.85 -11.48 -0.57
C TYR A 15 33.91 -12.08 -1.98
N ALA A 16 32.90 -12.86 -2.32
CA ALA A 16 32.70 -13.43 -3.65
C ALA A 16 31.55 -12.71 -4.37
N VAL A 17 31.88 -11.95 -5.42
CA VAL A 17 30.88 -11.33 -6.30
C VAL A 17 30.42 -12.36 -7.32
N HIS A 18 29.11 -12.60 -7.37
CA HIS A 18 28.49 -13.53 -8.30
C HIS A 18 28.08 -12.79 -9.57
N GLU A 19 29.01 -12.63 -10.52
CA GLU A 19 28.80 -11.78 -11.71
C GLU A 19 27.59 -12.19 -12.56
N ASP A 20 27.37 -13.49 -12.77
CA ASP A 20 26.18 -13.99 -13.50
C ASP A 20 24.86 -13.52 -12.86
N THR A 21 24.84 -13.45 -11.52
CA THR A 21 23.68 -12.94 -10.77
C THR A 21 23.50 -11.44 -10.97
N LEU A 22 24.60 -10.67 -10.93
CA LEU A 22 24.56 -9.23 -11.13
C LEU A 22 24.18 -8.85 -12.57
N GLU A 23 24.64 -9.59 -13.57
CA GLU A 23 24.25 -9.38 -14.97
C GLU A 23 22.76 -9.64 -15.16
N ASN A 24 22.23 -10.74 -14.61
CA ASN A 24 20.80 -11.04 -14.64
C ASN A 24 19.97 -9.94 -13.97
N ILE A 25 20.39 -9.45 -12.80
CA ILE A 25 19.70 -8.35 -12.10
C ILE A 25 19.77 -7.08 -12.94
N ARG A 26 20.95 -6.64 -13.38
CA ARG A 26 21.10 -5.41 -14.20
C ARG A 26 20.25 -5.44 -15.48
N THR A 27 20.05 -6.63 -16.05
CA THR A 27 19.26 -6.82 -17.27
C THR A 27 17.75 -6.74 -17.02
N ASN A 28 17.28 -7.27 -15.89
CA ASN A 28 15.84 -7.37 -15.59
C ASN A 28 15.33 -6.28 -14.64
N MET A 29 16.23 -5.58 -13.96
CA MET A 29 15.89 -4.53 -13.01
C MET A 29 15.20 -3.37 -13.73
N VAL A 30 14.10 -2.90 -13.14
CA VAL A 30 13.41 -1.71 -13.65
C VAL A 30 14.29 -0.48 -13.46
N LYS A 31 14.10 0.54 -14.31
CA LYS A 31 14.87 1.79 -14.23
C LYS A 31 14.63 2.49 -12.89
N ASP A 32 15.65 3.17 -12.36
CA ASP A 32 15.58 3.90 -11.09
C ASP A 32 14.38 4.84 -10.98
N GLN A 33 14.00 5.51 -12.08
CA GLN A 33 12.80 6.36 -12.09
C GLN A 33 11.53 5.57 -11.75
N ALA A 34 11.36 4.38 -12.32
CA ALA A 34 10.20 3.53 -12.04
C ALA A 34 10.21 3.02 -10.58
N VAL A 35 11.40 2.74 -10.02
CA VAL A 35 11.53 2.39 -8.59
C VAL A 35 11.11 3.55 -7.71
N ASN A 36 11.55 4.77 -8.02
CA ASN A 36 11.20 5.97 -7.27
C ASN A 36 9.70 6.26 -7.34
N ASP A 37 9.10 6.17 -8.53
CA ASP A 37 7.66 6.34 -8.72
C ASP A 37 6.88 5.29 -7.91
N LEU A 38 7.35 4.03 -7.90
CA LEU A 38 6.76 2.95 -7.11
C LEU A 38 6.90 3.19 -5.59
N ALA A 39 8.03 3.70 -5.13
CA ALA A 39 8.24 4.05 -3.73
C ALA A 39 7.32 5.20 -3.29
N GLU A 40 7.16 6.23 -4.12
CA GLU A 40 6.22 7.32 -3.87
C GLU A 40 4.77 6.81 -3.83
N PHE A 41 4.41 5.89 -4.72
CA PHE A 41 3.13 5.23 -4.73
C PHE A 41 2.88 4.45 -3.42
N PHE A 42 3.81 3.60 -2.99
CA PHE A 42 3.66 2.84 -1.74
C PHE A 42 3.64 3.72 -0.48
N ARG A 43 4.31 4.87 -0.50
CA ARG A 43 4.21 5.85 0.59
C ARG A 43 2.78 6.33 0.84
N LEU A 44 1.90 6.25 -0.17
CA LEU A 44 0.48 6.59 0.00
C LEU A 44 -0.28 5.56 0.85
N PHE A 45 0.15 4.30 0.81
CA PHE A 45 -0.40 3.21 1.61
C PHE A 45 0.18 3.18 3.03
N GLY A 46 1.27 3.90 3.29
CA GLY A 46 1.92 3.94 4.62
C GLY A 46 1.15 4.69 5.73
N ASP A 47 -0.08 5.15 5.49
CA ASP A 47 -0.91 5.82 6.50
C ASP A 47 -2.16 5.00 6.82
N ALA A 48 -2.38 4.75 8.10
CA ALA A 48 -3.48 3.90 8.57
C ALA A 48 -4.87 4.47 8.26
N THR A 49 -5.03 5.80 8.25
CA THR A 49 -6.33 6.44 7.94
C THR A 49 -6.68 6.26 6.47
N ARG A 50 -5.72 6.50 5.57
CA ARG A 50 -5.87 6.26 4.14
C ARG A 50 -6.15 4.79 3.85
N LEU A 51 -5.44 3.85 4.49
CA LEU A 51 -5.72 2.42 4.34
C LEU A 51 -7.14 2.05 4.79
N LYS A 52 -7.64 2.61 5.90
CA LYS A 52 -9.03 2.40 6.34
C LYS A 52 -10.04 2.90 5.31
N ILE A 53 -9.81 4.08 4.73
CA ILE A 53 -10.67 4.63 3.66
C ILE A 53 -10.64 3.71 2.44
N LEU A 54 -9.45 3.36 1.95
CA LEU A 54 -9.30 2.53 0.75
C LEU A 54 -9.92 1.14 0.94
N HIS A 55 -9.70 0.52 2.10
CA HIS A 55 -10.31 -0.78 2.41
C HIS A 55 -11.84 -0.69 2.51
N ALA A 56 -12.39 0.35 3.15
CA ALA A 56 -13.84 0.57 3.17
C ALA A 56 -14.41 0.73 1.74
N LEU A 57 -13.73 1.52 0.91
CA LEU A 57 -14.10 1.73 -0.50
C LEU A 57 -13.91 0.50 -1.40
N SER A 58 -13.12 -0.49 -0.95
CA SER A 58 -12.99 -1.79 -1.62
C SER A 58 -14.19 -2.71 -1.37
N ILE A 59 -14.95 -2.44 -0.31
CA ILE A 59 -16.14 -3.22 0.08
C ILE A 59 -17.40 -2.61 -0.52
N SER A 60 -17.52 -1.28 -0.45
CA SER A 60 -18.66 -0.54 -0.98
C SER A 60 -18.25 0.86 -1.38
N GLU A 61 -18.90 1.42 -2.40
CA GLU A 61 -18.84 2.85 -2.62
C GLU A 61 -19.52 3.61 -1.47
N MET A 62 -18.98 4.77 -1.12
CA MET A 62 -19.43 5.55 0.04
C MET A 62 -19.37 7.05 -0.26
N CYS A 63 -20.28 7.83 0.33
CA CYS A 63 -20.18 9.29 0.28
C CYS A 63 -19.31 9.83 1.43
N VAL A 64 -18.98 11.13 1.38
CA VAL A 64 -18.17 11.78 2.43
C VAL A 64 -18.82 11.65 3.81
N CYS A 65 -20.16 11.71 3.89
CA CYS A 65 -20.89 11.56 5.15
C CYS A 65 -20.71 10.15 5.74
N ASP A 66 -20.84 9.11 4.91
CA ASP A 66 -20.73 7.72 5.37
C ASP A 66 -19.31 7.43 5.87
N ILE A 67 -18.28 7.91 5.15
CA ILE A 67 -16.87 7.73 5.53
C ILE A 67 -16.56 8.52 6.81
N SER A 68 -17.11 9.72 6.95
CA SER A 68 -17.00 10.57 8.15
C SER A 68 -17.56 9.87 9.39
N GLU A 69 -18.76 9.29 9.28
CA GLU A 69 -19.39 8.53 10.34
C GLU A 69 -18.59 7.26 10.69
N PHE A 70 -18.19 6.48 9.67
CA PHE A 70 -17.43 5.24 9.86
C PHE A 70 -16.08 5.46 10.57
N LEU A 71 -15.38 6.54 10.24
CA LEU A 71 -14.06 6.84 10.83
C LEU A 71 -14.12 7.68 12.11
N GLY A 72 -15.29 8.23 12.48
CA GLY A 72 -15.41 9.20 13.57
C GLY A 72 -14.62 10.49 13.31
N MET A 73 -14.48 10.88 12.05
CA MET A 73 -13.73 12.07 11.62
C MET A 73 -14.68 13.14 11.10
N SER A 74 -14.25 14.41 11.09
CA SER A 74 -15.04 15.47 10.45
C SER A 74 -15.09 15.30 8.93
N GLN A 75 -16.19 15.70 8.30
CA GLN A 75 -16.32 15.68 6.84
C GLN A 75 -15.23 16.49 6.13
N SER A 76 -14.74 17.58 6.74
CA SER A 76 -13.62 18.38 6.22
C SER A 76 -12.33 17.56 6.16
N ALA A 77 -12.02 16.83 7.24
CA ALA A 77 -10.84 15.96 7.29
C ALA A 77 -10.93 14.82 6.28
N VAL A 78 -12.10 14.17 6.16
CA VAL A 78 -12.33 13.11 5.16
C VAL A 78 -12.22 13.66 3.73
N SER A 79 -12.83 14.81 3.45
CA SER A 79 -12.76 15.46 2.14
C SER A 79 -11.31 15.79 1.75
N HIS A 80 -10.49 16.23 2.72
CA HIS A 80 -9.07 16.44 2.51
C HIS A 80 -8.33 15.14 2.13
N GLN A 81 -8.57 14.05 2.86
CA GLN A 81 -7.98 12.74 2.55
C GLN A 81 -8.41 12.25 1.16
N LEU A 82 -9.71 12.31 0.84
CA LEU A 82 -10.23 11.91 -0.47
C LEU A 82 -9.68 12.76 -1.62
N LYS A 83 -9.42 14.05 -1.38
CA LYS A 83 -8.76 14.92 -2.37
C LYS A 83 -7.36 14.43 -2.68
N VAL A 84 -6.56 14.10 -1.65
CA VAL A 84 -5.20 13.56 -1.81
C VAL A 84 -5.24 12.21 -2.53
N LEU A 85 -6.07 11.27 -2.05
CA LEU A 85 -6.22 9.95 -2.65
C LEU A 85 -6.63 10.03 -4.14
N ARG A 86 -7.52 10.97 -4.48
CA ARG A 86 -7.95 11.20 -5.86
C ARG A 86 -6.84 11.79 -6.73
N GLN A 87 -6.06 12.75 -6.20
CA GLN A 87 -4.91 13.31 -6.91
C GLN A 87 -3.86 12.25 -7.23
N CYS A 88 -3.74 11.24 -6.37
CA CYS A 88 -2.87 10.09 -6.54
C CYS A 88 -3.51 8.94 -7.34
N ARG A 89 -4.71 9.12 -7.90
CA ARG A 89 -5.44 8.08 -8.66
C ARG A 89 -5.67 6.79 -7.88
N LEU A 90 -5.90 6.88 -6.57
CA LEU A 90 -6.28 5.74 -5.73
C LEU A 90 -7.80 5.59 -5.61
N VAL A 91 -8.53 6.69 -5.79
CA VAL A 91 -9.98 6.72 -5.75
C VAL A 91 -10.53 7.56 -6.89
N LYS A 92 -11.72 7.17 -7.35
CA LYS A 92 -12.56 7.94 -8.26
C LYS A 92 -13.87 8.31 -7.59
N TYR A 93 -14.68 9.10 -8.29
CA TYR A 93 -15.99 9.49 -7.79
C TYR A 93 -17.03 9.51 -8.91
N ARG A 94 -18.28 9.30 -8.53
CA ARG A 94 -19.45 9.51 -9.38
C ARG A 94 -20.47 10.39 -8.67
N ARG A 95 -21.34 11.04 -9.43
CA ARG A 95 -22.45 11.85 -8.89
C ARG A 95 -23.75 11.10 -9.06
N GLU A 96 -24.58 11.14 -8.02
CA GLU A 96 -25.94 10.61 -8.04
C GLU A 96 -26.86 11.58 -7.32
N GLY A 97 -27.69 12.28 -8.10
CA GLY A 97 -28.47 13.41 -7.63
C GLY A 97 -27.58 14.50 -7.02
N ARG A 98 -27.76 14.77 -5.72
CA ARG A 98 -26.96 15.74 -4.96
C ARG A 98 -25.75 15.14 -4.26
N ASN A 99 -25.59 13.82 -4.31
CA ASN A 99 -24.56 13.10 -3.57
C ASN A 99 -23.36 12.78 -4.48
N VAL A 100 -22.17 12.73 -3.86
CA VAL A 100 -20.92 12.28 -4.48
C VAL A 100 -20.51 10.99 -3.80
N PHE A 101 -20.40 9.92 -4.56
CA PHE A 101 -19.96 8.60 -4.10
C PHE A 101 -18.54 8.34 -4.59
N TYR A 102 -17.71 7.84 -3.70
CA TYR A 102 -16.32 7.46 -3.97
C TYR A 102 -16.19 5.95 -4.08
N SER A 103 -15.25 5.50 -4.90
CA SER A 103 -14.85 4.09 -5.06
C SER A 103 -13.36 4.03 -5.39
N LEU A 104 -12.75 2.85 -5.32
CA LEU A 104 -11.37 2.67 -5.79
C LEU A 104 -11.23 3.01 -7.28
N ASP A 105 -10.06 3.52 -7.67
CA ASP A 105 -9.82 3.95 -9.05
C ASP A 105 -9.94 2.77 -10.03
N ASP A 106 -9.26 1.66 -9.72
CA ASP A 106 -9.27 0.43 -10.51
C ASP A 106 -9.12 -0.85 -9.66
N GLU A 107 -9.09 -1.99 -10.34
CA GLU A 107 -8.92 -3.31 -9.73
C GLU A 107 -7.50 -3.54 -9.18
N HIS A 108 -6.47 -2.89 -9.73
CA HIS A 108 -5.10 -3.05 -9.25
C HIS A 108 -4.96 -2.50 -7.83
N ILE A 109 -5.59 -1.36 -7.52
CA ILE A 109 -5.60 -0.81 -6.15
C ILE A 109 -6.26 -1.79 -5.19
N GLN A 110 -7.36 -2.41 -5.62
CA GLN A 110 -8.06 -3.41 -4.83
C GLN A 110 -7.15 -4.62 -4.54
N GLN A 111 -6.51 -5.17 -5.58
CA GLN A 111 -5.58 -6.31 -5.45
C GLN A 111 -4.43 -6.01 -4.49
N ILE A 112 -3.81 -4.83 -4.57
CA ILE A 112 -2.72 -4.44 -3.66
C ILE A 112 -3.16 -4.51 -2.19
N ILE A 113 -4.37 -4.03 -1.87
CA ILE A 113 -4.90 -4.04 -0.51
C ILE A 113 -5.15 -5.47 -0.04
N TYR A 114 -5.80 -6.29 -0.87
CA TYR A 114 -6.12 -7.68 -0.51
C TYR A 114 -4.86 -8.53 -0.37
N THR A 115 -3.92 -8.47 -1.32
CA THR A 115 -2.64 -9.19 -1.24
C THR A 115 -1.85 -8.76 -0.01
N GLY A 116 -1.85 -7.46 0.32
CA GLY A 116 -1.21 -6.95 1.53
C GLY A 116 -1.82 -7.53 2.82
N LEU A 117 -3.15 -7.59 2.89
CA LEU A 117 -3.86 -8.18 4.03
C LEU A 117 -3.65 -9.68 4.12
N GLU A 118 -3.74 -10.40 3.00
CA GLU A 118 -3.48 -11.84 2.92
C GLU A 118 -2.08 -12.16 3.45
N HIS A 119 -1.04 -11.47 2.95
CA HIS A 119 0.34 -11.66 3.41
C HIS A 119 0.52 -11.38 4.92
N MET A 120 -0.17 -10.38 5.46
CA MET A 120 -0.13 -10.08 6.90
C MET A 120 -0.79 -11.18 7.75
N LEU A 121 -1.86 -11.81 7.22
CA LEU A 121 -2.61 -12.86 7.90
C LEU A 121 -1.95 -14.23 7.76
N GLU A 122 -1.26 -14.51 6.65
CA GLU A 122 -0.48 -15.74 6.44
C GLU A 122 0.52 -15.98 7.57
N LYS A 123 1.19 -14.90 8.03
CA LYS A 123 2.17 -14.94 9.13
C LYS A 123 1.57 -15.26 10.51
N GLN A 124 0.24 -15.36 10.65
CA GLN A 124 -0.40 -15.81 11.89
C GLN A 124 -0.67 -17.32 11.94
N THR A 125 -0.42 -18.06 10.84
CA THR A 125 -0.68 -19.52 10.76
C THR A 125 0.58 -20.39 10.70
N GLY A 126 1.77 -19.80 10.64
CA GLY A 126 3.05 -20.50 10.74
C GLY A 126 3.69 -20.28 12.11
N GLY A 127 3.30 -21.09 13.10
CA GLY A 127 4.02 -21.25 14.37
C GLY A 127 5.20 -22.20 14.24
#